data_AF-A0A160PTA4-F1
#
_entry.id   AF-A0A160PTA4-F1
#
_cell.length_a   1.000
_cell.length_b   1.000
_cell.length_c   1.000
_cell.angle_alpha   90.00
_cell.angle_beta   90.00
_cell.angle_gamma   90.00
#
_symmetry.space_group_name_H-M   'P 1'
#
loop_
_entity.id
_entity.type
_entity.pdbx_description
1 polymer ?
#
loop_
_entity_poly.entity_id
_entity_poly.type
_entity_poly.pdbx_seq_one_letter_code
_entity_poly.pdbx_strand_id
1 'polypeptide(L)'
;MRISLTKASVLRIITAIGALALIVVIVWIDISTSFWQEIVILSGLAAGLVSFLLTTVFVDRFHQRSVEKRWAPVTHMALTSLLHQLADETHSDLSRGVIAPRAFAIPTSADAHVIGQDLEKLRHAVLKEQNHLTNVLETWSEFLTSTGDNTDILRSAAELGLQLEQLRDKALEVEQRITSTDSASMNLADLAHEIKSCNDNHASLISAIQERLRTHTAKLRSR
;
A
#
# COMPACT_ATOMS: atom_id res chain seq x y z
N MET A 1 -23.49 -13.29 -2.57
CA MET A 1 -23.08 -11.96 -3.06
C MET A 1 -23.51 -10.90 -2.04
N ARG A 2 -22.70 -10.70 -0.97
CA ARG A 2 -22.93 -9.64 0.03
C ARG A 2 -21.95 -8.52 -0.29
N ILE A 3 -22.46 -7.38 -0.71
CA ILE A 3 -21.69 -6.16 -0.93
C ILE A 3 -21.33 -5.63 0.46
N SER A 4 -20.15 -6.00 0.98
CA SER A 4 -19.57 -5.31 2.13
C SER A 4 -19.04 -3.96 1.66
N LEU A 5 -19.95 -3.01 1.43
CA LEU A 5 -19.60 -1.60 1.41
C LEU A 5 -18.95 -1.31 2.76
N THR A 6 -17.63 -1.13 2.74
CA THR A 6 -16.80 -0.87 3.92
C THR A 6 -17.44 0.26 4.71
N LYS A 7 -17.58 0.10 6.03
CA LYS A 7 -18.23 1.09 6.92
C LYS A 7 -17.71 2.51 6.68
N ALA A 8 -16.44 2.64 6.31
CA ALA A 8 -15.81 3.90 5.91
C ALA A 8 -16.44 4.54 4.65
N SER A 9 -16.77 3.76 3.63
CA SER A 9 -17.42 4.25 2.40
C SER A 9 -18.86 4.71 2.67
N VAL A 10 -19.60 3.97 3.50
CA VAL A 10 -20.97 4.32 3.91
C VAL A 10 -20.96 5.59 4.78
N LEU A 11 -20.06 5.68 5.75
CA LEU A 11 -19.91 6.86 6.60
C LEU A 11 -19.55 8.11 5.80
N ARG A 12 -18.69 7.97 4.78
CA ARG A 12 -18.30 9.04 3.84
C ARG A 12 -19.45 9.51 2.95
N ILE A 13 -20.33 8.61 2.51
CA ILE A 13 -21.52 8.97 1.72
C ILE A 13 -22.55 9.67 2.61
N ILE A 14 -22.78 9.16 3.83
CA ILE A 14 -23.69 9.75 4.80
C ILE A 14 -23.24 11.16 5.19
N THR A 15 -21.94 11.38 5.41
CA THR A 15 -21.40 12.71 5.72
C THR A 15 -21.52 13.67 4.54
N ALA A 16 -21.27 13.22 3.30
CA ALA A 16 -21.46 14.06 2.12
C ALA A 16 -22.92 14.46 1.90
N ILE A 17 -23.86 13.52 2.06
CA ILE A 17 -25.30 13.78 1.96
C ILE A 17 -25.76 14.70 3.10
N GLY A 18 -25.26 14.46 4.33
CA GLY A 18 -25.57 15.30 5.49
C GLY A 18 -25.07 16.73 5.33
N ALA A 19 -23.86 16.93 4.81
CA ALA A 19 -23.33 18.26 4.52
C ALA A 19 -24.16 18.97 3.43
N LEU A 20 -24.55 18.26 2.38
CA LEU A 20 -25.34 18.82 1.30
C LEU A 20 -26.77 19.18 1.75
N ALA A 21 -27.39 18.32 2.56
CA ALA A 21 -28.68 18.59 3.20
C ALA A 21 -28.60 19.80 4.16
N LEU A 22 -27.52 19.91 4.94
CA LEU A 22 -27.29 21.06 5.82
C LEU A 22 -27.18 22.36 5.01
N ILE A 23 -26.44 22.34 3.89
CA ILE A 23 -26.32 23.51 3.00
C ILE A 23 -27.69 23.90 2.43
N VAL A 24 -28.47 22.93 1.94
CA VAL A 24 -29.83 23.19 1.42
C VAL A 24 -30.74 23.76 2.50
N VAL A 25 -30.68 23.24 3.72
CA VAL A 25 -31.48 23.73 4.86
C VAL A 25 -31.07 25.15 5.24
N ILE A 26 -29.78 25.46 5.27
CA ILE A 26 -29.28 26.82 5.55
C ILE A 26 -29.76 27.81 4.49
N VAL A 27 -29.65 27.44 3.20
CA VAL A 27 -30.14 28.26 2.08
C VAL A 27 -31.66 28.43 2.13
N TRP A 28 -32.39 27.38 2.50
CA TRP A 28 -33.85 27.44 2.63
C TRP A 28 -34.27 28.39 3.75
N ILE A 29 -33.60 28.33 4.91
CA ILE A 29 -33.86 29.23 6.04
C ILE A 29 -33.53 30.68 5.65
N ASP A 30 -32.43 30.92 4.94
CA ASP A 30 -32.02 32.23 4.43
C ASP A 30 -33.11 32.88 3.56
N ILE A 31 -33.62 32.15 2.56
CA ILE A 31 -34.71 32.62 1.67
C ILE A 31 -36.01 32.83 2.45
N SER A 32 -36.33 31.96 3.40
CA SER A 32 -37.62 31.95 4.09
C SER A 32 -37.75 33.01 5.18
N THR A 33 -36.67 33.45 5.82
CA THR A 33 -36.78 34.23 7.07
C THR A 33 -36.25 35.66 6.98
N SER A 34 -35.55 36.06 5.91
CA SER A 34 -34.96 37.40 5.73
C SER A 34 -34.12 37.88 6.95
N PHE A 35 -33.75 36.95 7.82
CA PHE A 35 -33.24 37.17 9.19
C PHE A 35 -31.81 37.77 9.18
N TRP A 36 -31.13 37.66 8.04
CA TRP A 36 -29.74 38.06 7.87
C TRP A 36 -29.55 39.50 7.41
N GLN A 37 -30.62 40.24 7.06
CA GLN A 37 -30.51 41.65 6.70
C GLN A 37 -30.07 42.54 7.88
N GLU A 38 -30.36 42.15 9.12
CA GLU A 38 -29.95 42.90 10.32
C GLU A 38 -28.58 42.46 10.88
N ILE A 39 -28.04 41.30 10.47
CA ILE A 39 -26.80 40.74 11.02
C ILE A 39 -25.81 40.39 9.88
N VAL A 40 -25.36 41.44 9.20
CA VAL A 40 -24.43 41.39 8.05
C VAL A 40 -23.11 40.66 8.37
N ILE A 41 -22.63 40.72 9.62
CA ILE A 41 -21.37 40.09 10.03
C ILE A 41 -21.50 38.56 10.09
N LEU A 42 -22.66 38.08 10.53
CA LEU A 42 -22.88 36.66 10.78
C LEU A 42 -23.17 35.93 9.45
N SER A 43 -23.77 36.60 8.46
CA SER A 43 -23.99 36.06 7.11
C SER A 43 -22.69 35.91 6.31
N GLY A 44 -21.75 36.85 6.45
CA GLY A 44 -20.41 36.75 5.89
C GLY A 44 -19.63 35.54 6.42
N LEU A 45 -19.77 35.23 7.72
CA LEU A 45 -19.13 34.07 8.35
C LEU A 45 -19.76 32.75 7.89
N ALA A 46 -21.09 32.69 7.78
CA ALA A 46 -21.80 31.51 7.27
C ALA A 46 -21.47 31.24 5.79
N ALA A 47 -21.46 32.27 4.94
CA ALA A 47 -21.08 32.15 3.53
C ALA A 47 -19.60 31.74 3.38
N GLY A 48 -18.71 32.26 4.24
CA GLY A 48 -17.33 31.84 4.33
C GLY A 48 -17.17 30.37 4.72
N LEU A 49 -17.94 29.90 5.71
CA LEU A 49 -17.93 28.50 6.15
C LEU A 49 -18.46 27.56 5.06
N VAL A 50 -19.55 27.91 4.38
CA VAL A 50 -20.10 27.13 3.26
C VAL A 50 -19.10 27.09 2.11
N SER A 51 -18.49 28.23 1.76
CA SER A 51 -17.45 28.29 0.73
C SER A 51 -16.23 27.45 1.10
N PHE A 52 -15.81 27.47 2.36
CA PHE A 52 -14.72 26.66 2.88
C PHE A 52 -15.04 25.16 2.83
N LEU A 53 -16.23 24.74 3.28
CA LEU A 53 -16.69 23.36 3.21
C LEU A 53 -16.81 22.87 1.76
N LEU A 54 -17.32 23.72 0.86
CA LEU A 54 -17.46 23.38 -0.55
C LEU A 54 -16.09 23.28 -1.22
N THR A 55 -15.15 24.17 -0.89
CA THR A 55 -13.77 24.11 -1.37
C THR A 55 -13.07 22.84 -0.89
N THR A 56 -13.08 22.57 0.42
CA THR A 56 -12.42 21.37 0.98
C THR A 56 -13.03 20.06 0.49
N VAL A 57 -14.35 19.98 0.29
CA VAL A 57 -15.01 18.74 -0.14
C VAL A 57 -14.96 18.52 -1.65
N PHE A 58 -15.16 19.57 -2.46
CA PHE A 58 -15.25 19.43 -3.92
C PHE A 58 -13.97 19.76 -4.66
N VAL A 59 -13.24 20.81 -4.29
CA VAL A 59 -12.05 21.24 -5.04
C VAL A 59 -10.92 20.24 -4.86
N ASP A 60 -10.65 19.79 -3.64
CA ASP A 60 -9.62 18.76 -3.40
C ASP A 60 -9.93 17.47 -4.15
N ARG A 61 -11.20 17.06 -4.20
CA ARG A 61 -11.58 15.80 -4.85
C ARG A 61 -11.54 15.87 -6.38
N PHE A 62 -11.96 16.99 -6.97
CA PHE A 62 -11.84 17.21 -8.41
C PHE A 62 -10.39 17.38 -8.82
N HIS A 63 -9.60 18.09 -8.01
CA HIS A 63 -8.17 18.26 -8.24
C HIS A 63 -7.44 16.91 -8.17
N GLN A 64 -7.66 16.12 -7.12
CA GLN A 64 -7.09 14.77 -6.98
C GLN A 64 -7.44 13.86 -8.15
N ARG A 65 -8.73 13.82 -8.58
CA ARG A 65 -9.13 13.02 -9.74
C ARG A 65 -8.46 13.51 -11.03
N SER A 66 -8.33 14.81 -11.22
CA SER A 66 -7.73 15.37 -12.44
C SER A 66 -6.22 15.15 -12.48
N VAL A 67 -5.56 15.24 -11.33
CA VAL A 67 -4.13 14.92 -11.14
C VAL A 67 -3.90 13.42 -11.37
N GLU A 68 -4.71 12.54 -10.79
CA GLU A 68 -4.65 11.08 -11.01
C GLU A 68 -4.81 10.75 -12.51
N LYS A 69 -5.73 11.43 -13.22
CA LYS A 69 -5.90 11.25 -14.67
C LYS A 69 -4.69 11.68 -15.47
N ARG A 70 -4.14 12.86 -15.16
CA ARG A 70 -3.00 13.44 -15.88
C ARG A 70 -1.75 12.57 -15.73
N TRP A 71 -1.56 12.00 -14.56
CA TRP A 71 -0.38 11.21 -14.22
C TRP A 71 -0.59 9.70 -14.35
N ALA A 72 -1.73 9.26 -14.85
CA ALA A 72 -2.05 7.85 -15.01
C ALA A 72 -0.95 7.03 -15.74
N PRO A 73 -0.32 7.51 -16.83
CA PRO A 73 0.79 6.78 -17.46
C PRO A 73 1.99 6.58 -16.51
N VAL A 74 2.32 7.61 -15.71
CA VAL A 74 3.44 7.56 -14.77
C VAL A 74 3.10 6.66 -13.57
N THR A 75 1.86 6.70 -13.07
CA THR A 75 1.39 5.74 -12.04
C THR A 75 1.45 4.30 -12.54
N HIS A 76 1.06 4.05 -13.78
CA HIS A 76 1.20 2.72 -14.38
C HIS A 76 2.67 2.29 -14.47
N MET A 77 3.56 3.18 -14.92
CA MET A 77 5.00 2.93 -15.00
C MET A 77 5.61 2.63 -13.63
N ALA A 78 5.30 3.45 -12.62
CA ALA A 78 5.79 3.29 -11.25
C ALA A 78 5.36 1.94 -10.64
N LEU A 79 4.07 1.60 -10.74
CA LEU A 79 3.55 0.33 -10.24
C LEU A 79 4.12 -0.88 -11.00
N THR A 80 4.33 -0.75 -12.31
CA THR A 80 4.98 -1.80 -13.11
C THR A 80 6.45 -1.96 -12.74
N SER A 81 7.16 -0.86 -12.49
CA SER A 81 8.55 -0.89 -12.03
C SER A 81 8.68 -1.57 -10.67
N LEU A 82 7.78 -1.26 -9.73
CA LEU A 82 7.74 -1.89 -8.42
C LEU A 82 7.43 -3.39 -8.53
N LEU A 83 6.47 -3.76 -9.36
CA LEU A 83 6.13 -5.15 -9.65
C LEU A 83 7.32 -5.91 -10.26
N HIS A 84 8.03 -5.31 -11.21
CA HIS A 84 9.17 -5.93 -11.88
C HIS A 84 10.31 -6.22 -10.91
N GLN A 85 10.58 -5.27 -10.02
CA GLN A 85 11.67 -5.38 -9.06
C GLN A 85 11.40 -6.41 -7.97
N LEU A 86 10.12 -6.67 -7.64
CA LEU A 86 9.70 -7.72 -6.70
C LEU A 86 9.51 -9.10 -7.36
N ALA A 87 9.38 -9.14 -8.69
CA ALA A 87 9.16 -10.37 -9.43
C ALA A 87 10.40 -11.28 -9.40
N ASP A 88 10.16 -12.58 -9.34
CA ASP A 88 11.20 -13.56 -9.64
C ASP A 88 11.48 -13.57 -11.14
N GLU A 89 12.63 -13.05 -11.56
CA GLU A 89 13.05 -13.00 -12.96
C GLU A 89 13.10 -14.39 -13.61
N THR A 90 13.32 -15.45 -12.82
CA THR A 90 13.45 -16.82 -13.34
C THR A 90 12.11 -17.53 -13.50
N HIS A 91 11.16 -17.24 -12.61
CA HIS A 91 9.83 -17.89 -12.59
C HIS A 91 8.70 -17.00 -13.12
N SER A 92 8.99 -15.74 -13.45
CA SER A 92 8.00 -14.80 -14.00
C SER A 92 8.16 -14.63 -15.52
N ASP A 93 7.04 -14.72 -16.23
CA ASP A 93 6.92 -14.24 -17.61
C ASP A 93 6.12 -12.92 -17.60
N LEU A 94 6.85 -11.83 -17.45
CA LEU A 94 6.31 -10.46 -17.42
C LEU A 94 5.60 -10.11 -18.73
N SER A 95 6.06 -10.66 -19.86
CA SER A 95 5.46 -10.42 -21.18
C SER A 95 4.09 -11.05 -21.30
N ARG A 96 3.85 -12.15 -20.57
CA ARG A 96 2.56 -12.84 -20.48
C ARG A 96 1.74 -12.47 -19.25
N GLY A 97 2.26 -11.61 -18.39
CA GLY A 97 1.62 -11.21 -17.14
C GLY A 97 1.59 -12.30 -16.06
N VAL A 98 2.44 -13.33 -16.19
CA VAL A 98 2.65 -14.36 -15.17
C VAL A 98 3.77 -13.86 -14.26
N ILE A 99 3.46 -13.51 -13.02
CA ILE A 99 4.43 -12.94 -12.09
C ILE A 99 4.40 -13.75 -10.82
N ALA A 100 5.54 -14.34 -10.49
CA ALA A 100 5.76 -15.07 -9.26
C ALA A 100 6.63 -14.22 -8.32
N PRO A 101 6.33 -14.14 -7.02
CA PRO A 101 7.23 -13.56 -6.04
C PRO A 101 8.50 -14.40 -5.92
N ARG A 102 9.63 -13.74 -5.62
CA ARG A 102 10.82 -14.47 -5.15
C ARG A 102 10.51 -15.07 -3.79
N ALA A 103 10.65 -16.39 -3.69
CA ALA A 103 10.45 -17.14 -2.46
C ALA A 103 11.80 -17.48 -1.83
N PHE A 104 11.93 -17.23 -0.54
CA PHE A 104 13.07 -17.68 0.23
C PHE A 104 12.92 -19.17 0.57
N ALA A 105 14.00 -19.93 0.43
CA ALA A 105 14.03 -21.34 0.76
C ALA A 105 14.04 -21.54 2.28
N ILE A 106 13.26 -22.51 2.76
CA ILE A 106 13.25 -22.92 4.16
C ILE A 106 14.36 -23.97 4.36
N PRO A 107 15.31 -23.76 5.29
CA PRO A 107 16.32 -24.77 5.60
C PRO A 107 15.67 -26.04 6.14
N THR A 108 15.90 -27.19 5.50
CA THR A 108 15.35 -28.50 5.91
C THR A 108 16.42 -29.51 6.33
N SER A 109 17.70 -29.16 6.19
CA SER A 109 18.82 -30.05 6.53
C SER A 109 18.94 -30.23 8.05
N ALA A 110 19.36 -31.41 8.48
CA ALA A 110 19.74 -31.70 9.86
C ALA A 110 21.26 -31.51 10.11
N ASP A 111 22.05 -31.31 9.06
CA ASP A 111 23.49 -31.10 9.15
C ASP A 111 23.81 -29.62 9.43
N ALA A 112 24.46 -29.34 10.56
CA ALA A 112 24.86 -28.01 10.98
C ALA A 112 25.69 -27.25 9.93
N HIS A 113 26.56 -27.93 9.18
CA HIS A 113 27.37 -27.27 8.15
C HIS A 113 26.52 -26.82 6.96
N VAL A 114 25.59 -27.67 6.53
CA VAL A 114 24.64 -27.35 5.44
C VAL A 114 23.69 -26.23 5.87
N ILE A 115 23.21 -26.26 7.11
CA ILE A 115 22.36 -25.20 7.65
C ILE A 115 23.09 -23.86 7.65
N GLY A 116 24.36 -23.81 8.08
CA GLY A 116 25.16 -22.58 8.02
C GLY A 116 25.26 -22.00 6.60
N GLN A 117 25.51 -22.86 5.59
CA GLN A 117 25.53 -22.42 4.19
C GLN A 117 24.16 -21.92 3.70
N ASP A 118 23.08 -22.59 4.09
CA ASP A 118 21.72 -22.20 3.70
C ASP A 118 21.30 -20.87 4.36
N LEU A 119 21.68 -20.65 5.62
CA LEU A 119 21.47 -19.37 6.31
C LEU A 119 22.25 -18.23 5.66
N GLU A 120 23.48 -18.48 5.23
CA GLU A 120 24.28 -17.46 4.54
C GLU A 120 23.67 -17.10 3.16
N LYS A 121 23.21 -18.10 2.41
CA LYS A 121 22.48 -17.87 1.16
C LYS A 121 21.18 -17.11 1.39
N LEU A 122 20.44 -17.44 2.44
CA LEU A 122 19.22 -16.75 2.84
C LEU A 122 19.51 -15.27 3.11
N ARG A 123 20.53 -14.95 3.92
CA ARG A 123 20.91 -13.56 4.20
C ARG A 123 21.26 -12.77 2.95
N HIS A 124 22.05 -13.37 2.05
CA HIS A 124 22.40 -12.74 0.77
C HIS A 124 21.15 -12.46 -0.08
N ALA A 125 20.22 -13.42 -0.14
CA ALA A 125 18.97 -13.24 -0.87
C ALA A 125 18.09 -12.14 -0.24
N VAL A 126 17.97 -12.10 1.09
CA VAL A 126 17.22 -11.08 1.83
C VAL A 126 17.81 -9.69 1.62
N LEU A 127 19.13 -9.53 1.70
CA LEU A 127 19.80 -8.24 1.44
C LEU A 127 19.60 -7.78 0.01
N LYS A 128 19.67 -8.70 -0.95
CA LYS A 128 19.39 -8.39 -2.36
C LYS A 128 17.94 -7.89 -2.52
N GLU A 129 16.98 -8.56 -1.90
CA GLU A 129 15.56 -8.15 -1.92
C GLU A 129 15.35 -6.78 -1.28
N GLN A 130 15.97 -6.54 -0.12
CA GLN A 130 15.90 -5.25 0.57
C GLN A 130 16.45 -4.12 -0.30
N ASN A 131 17.54 -4.35 -1.02
CA ASN A 131 18.10 -3.38 -1.96
C ASN A 131 17.17 -3.11 -3.15
N HIS A 132 16.55 -4.15 -3.72
CA HIS A 132 15.55 -3.99 -4.78
C HIS A 132 14.38 -3.12 -4.33
N LEU A 133 13.82 -3.44 -3.16
CA LEU A 133 12.72 -2.71 -2.57
C LEU A 133 13.10 -1.25 -2.26
N THR A 134 14.26 -1.02 -1.66
CA THR A 134 14.77 0.31 -1.33
C THR A 134 14.94 1.17 -2.57
N ASN A 135 15.58 0.64 -3.62
CA ASN A 135 15.82 1.37 -4.87
C ASN A 135 14.52 1.84 -5.53
N VAL A 136 13.49 1.00 -5.52
CA VAL A 136 12.19 1.35 -6.08
C VAL A 136 11.47 2.38 -5.24
N LEU A 137 11.47 2.21 -3.91
CA LEU A 137 10.83 3.15 -3.01
C LEU A 137 11.52 4.52 -3.07
N GLU A 138 12.84 4.57 -3.18
CA GLU A 138 13.58 5.81 -3.41
C GLU A 138 13.12 6.52 -4.69
N THR A 139 12.95 5.75 -5.77
CA THR A 139 12.55 6.31 -7.07
C THR A 139 11.11 6.79 -7.11
N TRP A 140 10.18 6.06 -6.48
CA TRP A 140 8.75 6.23 -6.72
C TRP A 140 7.93 6.64 -5.51
N SER A 141 8.46 6.62 -4.28
CA SER A 141 7.66 6.88 -3.07
C SER A 141 7.02 8.28 -3.05
N GLU A 142 7.77 9.34 -3.36
CA GLU A 142 7.25 10.71 -3.40
C GLU A 142 6.13 10.87 -4.45
N PHE A 143 6.32 10.24 -5.62
CA PHE A 143 5.32 10.28 -6.67
C PHE A 143 4.07 9.44 -6.31
N LEU A 144 4.25 8.23 -5.77
CA LEU A 144 3.13 7.34 -5.42
C LEU A 144 2.35 7.83 -4.20
N THR A 145 2.98 8.55 -3.27
CA THR A 145 2.29 9.19 -2.13
C THR A 145 1.47 10.41 -2.58
N SER A 146 1.91 11.13 -3.61
CA SER A 146 1.21 12.30 -4.14
C SER A 146 0.14 11.95 -5.19
N THR A 147 0.17 10.74 -5.76
CA THR A 147 -0.76 10.33 -6.81
C THR A 147 -1.66 9.17 -6.38
N GLY A 148 -2.95 9.48 -6.21
CA GLY A 148 -4.01 8.49 -6.04
C GLY A 148 -3.96 7.70 -4.74
N ASP A 149 -4.73 6.62 -4.71
CA ASP A 149 -4.91 5.73 -3.55
C ASP A 149 -3.89 4.58 -3.57
N ASN A 150 -2.60 4.91 -3.48
CA ASN A 150 -1.47 3.95 -3.48
C ASN A 150 -0.81 3.79 -2.10
N THR A 151 -1.34 4.47 -1.09
CA THR A 151 -0.80 4.46 0.28
C THR A 151 -0.74 3.06 0.88
N ASP A 152 -1.73 2.22 0.59
CA ASP A 152 -1.76 0.84 1.10
C ASP A 152 -0.65 -0.01 0.48
N ILE A 153 -0.34 0.16 -0.81
CA ILE A 153 0.78 -0.54 -1.47
C ILE A 153 2.11 -0.09 -0.86
N LEU A 154 2.29 1.20 -0.63
CA LEU A 154 3.51 1.73 -0.01
C LEU A 154 3.67 1.27 1.44
N ARG A 155 2.57 1.17 2.19
CA ARG A 155 2.57 0.62 3.55
C ARG A 155 2.99 -0.85 3.55
N SER A 156 2.37 -1.67 2.70
CA SER A 156 2.72 -3.08 2.58
C SER A 156 4.16 -3.29 2.09
N ALA A 157 4.66 -2.42 1.21
CA ALA A 157 6.07 -2.40 0.80
C ALA A 157 6.99 -2.09 1.99
N ALA A 158 6.68 -1.07 2.81
CA ALA A 158 7.47 -0.76 4.00
C ALA A 158 7.44 -1.89 5.05
N GLU A 159 6.27 -2.50 5.27
CA GLU A 159 6.12 -3.66 6.15
C GLU A 159 6.96 -4.86 5.68
N LEU A 160 6.99 -5.14 4.37
CA LEU A 160 7.86 -6.16 3.80
C LEU A 160 9.34 -5.83 4.05
N GLY A 161 9.74 -4.57 3.87
CA GLY A 161 11.10 -4.12 4.16
C GLY A 161 11.53 -4.39 5.61
N LEU A 162 10.64 -4.12 6.57
CA LEU A 162 10.88 -4.40 7.98
C LEU A 162 10.99 -5.91 8.25
N GLN A 163 10.13 -6.72 7.63
CA GLN A 163 10.18 -8.18 7.79
C GLN A 163 11.45 -8.80 7.21
N LEU A 164 11.96 -8.26 6.10
CA LEU A 164 13.24 -8.68 5.52
C LEU A 164 14.39 -8.42 6.50
N GLU A 165 14.41 -7.25 7.15
CA GLU A 165 15.40 -6.94 8.18
C GLU A 165 15.31 -7.91 9.37
N GLN A 166 14.10 -8.14 9.88
CA GLN A 166 13.86 -9.10 10.97
C GLN A 166 14.29 -10.52 10.59
N LEU A 167 14.04 -10.94 9.35
CA LEU A 167 14.44 -12.26 8.84
C LEU A 167 15.96 -12.40 8.77
N ARG A 168 16.68 -11.37 8.31
CA ARG A 168 18.15 -11.33 8.31
C ARG A 168 18.70 -11.50 9.72
N ASP A 169 18.18 -10.73 10.67
CA ASP A 169 18.67 -10.72 12.05
C ASP A 169 18.39 -12.07 12.74
N LYS A 170 17.19 -12.64 12.53
CA LYS A 170 16.88 -14.00 13.01
C LYS A 170 17.79 -15.06 12.38
N ALA A 171 18.10 -14.96 11.10
CA ALA A 171 19.01 -15.91 10.45
C ALA A 171 20.43 -15.86 11.07
N LEU A 172 20.92 -14.66 11.44
CA LEU A 172 22.18 -14.50 12.18
C LEU A 172 22.10 -15.11 13.58
N GLU A 173 21.02 -14.86 14.32
CA GLU A 173 20.83 -15.42 15.67
C GLU A 173 20.81 -16.95 15.66
N VAL A 174 20.16 -17.56 14.66
CA VAL A 174 20.13 -19.01 14.49
C VAL A 174 21.52 -19.57 14.20
N GLU A 175 22.29 -18.94 13.30
CA GLU A 175 23.66 -19.38 12.98
C GLU A 175 24.58 -19.32 14.20
N GLN A 176 24.52 -18.22 14.97
CA GLN A 176 25.34 -18.05 16.17
C GLN A 176 24.99 -19.10 17.24
N ARG A 177 23.72 -19.45 17.38
CA ARG A 177 23.24 -20.49 18.32
C ARG A 177 23.62 -21.90 17.88
N ILE A 178 23.53 -22.22 16.60
CA ILE A 178 23.99 -23.53 16.06
C ILE A 178 25.48 -23.74 16.37
N THR A 179 26.27 -22.67 16.33
CA THR A 179 27.70 -22.72 16.68
C THR A 179 27.94 -22.88 18.18
N SER A 180 26.98 -22.48 19.03
CA SER A 180 27.16 -22.36 20.49
C SER A 180 26.40 -23.39 21.33
N THR A 181 25.33 -24.01 20.81
CA THR A 181 24.43 -24.89 21.60
C THR A 181 23.66 -25.87 20.70
N ASP A 182 23.41 -27.08 21.19
CA ASP A 182 22.74 -28.20 20.50
C ASP A 182 21.20 -28.04 20.36
N SER A 183 20.63 -26.88 20.72
CA SER A 183 19.18 -26.58 20.65
C SER A 183 18.76 -26.02 19.28
N ALA A 184 19.27 -26.59 18.19
CA ALA A 184 19.07 -26.12 16.83
C ALA A 184 17.63 -26.27 16.31
N SER A 185 16.90 -27.29 16.75
CA SER A 185 15.60 -27.68 16.17
C SER A 185 14.46 -26.68 16.42
N MET A 186 14.37 -26.10 17.62
CA MET A 186 13.32 -25.13 17.96
C MET A 186 13.51 -23.79 17.23
N ASN A 187 14.76 -23.31 17.13
CA ASN A 187 15.05 -22.04 16.47
C ASN A 187 14.87 -22.12 14.93
N LEU A 188 15.11 -23.29 14.33
CA LEU A 188 14.84 -23.52 12.91
C LEU A 188 13.35 -23.52 12.58
N ALA A 189 12.51 -24.03 13.48
CA ALA A 189 11.06 -23.98 13.29
C ALA A 189 10.53 -22.54 13.31
N ASP A 190 11.03 -21.71 14.23
CA ASP A 190 10.68 -20.29 14.32
C ASP A 190 11.17 -19.51 13.09
N LEU A 191 12.39 -19.77 12.63
CA LEU A 191 12.92 -19.18 11.39
C LEU A 191 12.10 -19.61 10.17
N ALA A 192 11.74 -20.90 10.06
CA ALA A 192 10.91 -21.40 8.98
C ALA A 192 9.53 -20.74 8.95
N HIS A 193 8.94 -20.46 10.12
CA HIS A 193 7.70 -19.71 10.23
C HIS A 193 7.86 -18.27 9.72
N GLU A 194 8.95 -17.60 10.10
CA GLU A 194 9.22 -16.23 9.66
C GLU A 194 9.45 -16.16 8.14
N ILE A 195 10.23 -17.10 7.58
CA ILE A 195 10.45 -17.22 6.13
C ILE A 195 9.10 -17.37 5.41
N LYS A 196 8.23 -18.25 5.93
CA LYS A 196 6.90 -18.46 5.34
C LYS A 196 6.05 -17.19 5.40
N SER A 197 5.99 -16.52 6.55
CA SER A 197 5.26 -15.27 6.73
C SER A 197 5.75 -14.19 5.75
N CYS A 198 7.08 -14.05 5.61
CA CYS A 198 7.69 -13.12 4.67
C CYS A 198 7.33 -13.44 3.21
N ASN A 199 7.41 -14.72 2.81
CA ASN A 199 7.01 -15.17 1.48
C ASN A 199 5.52 -14.89 1.19
N ASP A 200 4.64 -15.13 2.16
CA ASP A 200 3.20 -14.87 2.04
C ASP A 200 2.92 -13.36 1.88
N ASN A 201 3.61 -12.51 2.63
CA ASN A 201 3.47 -11.05 2.51
C ASN A 201 4.04 -10.52 1.20
N HIS A 202 5.15 -11.06 0.72
CA HIS A 202 5.69 -10.75 -0.59
C HIS A 202 4.69 -11.10 -1.71
N ALA A 203 4.09 -12.29 -1.65
CA ALA A 203 3.05 -12.72 -2.59
C ALA A 203 1.79 -11.82 -2.53
N SER A 204 1.38 -11.43 -1.33
CA SER A 204 0.26 -10.52 -1.11
C SER A 204 0.49 -9.14 -1.71
N LEU A 205 1.69 -8.57 -1.52
CA LEU A 205 2.09 -7.29 -2.10
C LEU A 205 2.04 -7.33 -3.63
N ILE A 206 2.64 -8.35 -4.25
CA ILE A 206 2.59 -8.54 -5.71
C ILE A 206 1.14 -8.61 -6.21
N SER A 207 0.30 -9.39 -5.53
CA SER A 207 -1.12 -9.51 -5.88
C SER A 207 -1.86 -8.18 -5.79
N ALA A 208 -1.60 -7.38 -4.76
CA ALA A 208 -2.19 -6.06 -4.58
C ALA A 208 -1.78 -5.09 -5.69
N ILE A 209 -0.50 -5.10 -6.10
CA ILE A 209 -0.01 -4.26 -7.20
C ILE A 209 -0.62 -4.67 -8.54
N GLN A 210 -0.70 -5.98 -8.81
CA GLN A 210 -1.35 -6.50 -10.01
C GLN A 210 -2.82 -6.07 -10.09
N GLU A 211 -3.56 -6.21 -9.00
CA GLU A 211 -4.96 -5.81 -8.95
C GLU A 211 -5.13 -4.30 -9.16
N ARG A 212 -4.22 -3.51 -8.59
CA ARG A 212 -4.18 -2.06 -8.80
C ARG A 212 -3.94 -1.71 -10.27
N LEU A 213 -2.97 -2.37 -10.92
CA LEU A 213 -2.68 -2.18 -12.34
C LEU A 213 -3.85 -2.58 -13.24
N ARG A 214 -4.54 -3.69 -12.94
CA ARG A 214 -5.75 -4.11 -13.67
C ARG A 214 -6.86 -3.07 -13.54
N THR A 215 -7.15 -2.64 -12.31
CA THR A 215 -8.15 -1.60 -12.03
C THR A 215 -7.81 -0.29 -12.74
N HIS A 216 -6.55 0.11 -12.71
CA HIS A 216 -6.06 1.32 -13.36
C HIS A 216 -6.20 1.24 -14.89
N THR A 217 -5.85 0.10 -15.49
CA THR A 217 -6.00 -0.15 -16.93
C THR A 217 -7.46 -0.18 -17.36
N ALA A 218 -8.35 -0.80 -16.57
CA ALA A 218 -9.79 -0.81 -16.85
C ALA A 218 -10.37 0.61 -16.84
N LYS A 219 -9.98 1.45 -15.87
CA LYS A 219 -10.39 2.86 -15.79
C LYS A 219 -9.89 3.72 -16.97
N LEU A 220 -8.75 3.35 -17.56
CA LEU A 220 -8.22 4.01 -18.76
C LEU A 220 -8.97 3.59 -20.03
N ARG A 221 -9.33 2.31 -20.16
CA ARG A 221 -10.06 1.77 -21.32
C ARG A 221 -11.54 2.14 -21.35
N SER A 222 -12.16 2.40 -20.20
CA SER A 222 -13.57 2.80 -20.10
C SER A 222 -13.80 4.29 -20.41
N ARG A 223 -12.87 4.94 -21.12
CA ARG A 223 -12.91 6.34 -21.54
C ARG A 223 -12.75 6.43 -23.04
#